data_AF-A0A6I5RGM3-F1
#
_entry.id   AF-A0A6I5RGM3-F1
#
_cell.length_a   1.000
_cell.length_b   1.000
_cell.length_c   1.000
_cell.angle_alpha   90.00
_cell.angle_beta   90.00
_cell.angle_gamma   90.00
#
_symmetry.space_group_name_H-M   'P 1'
#
loop_
_entity.id
_entity.type
_entity.pdbx_description
1 polymer ?
#
loop_
_entity_poly.entity_id
_entity_poly.type
_entity_poly.pdbx_seq_one_letter_code
_entity_poly.pdbx_strand_id
1 'polypeptide(L)'
;MSTQEKARQNVAEQRQQKQHRQQSMLERSEAEVAETNDAETQEETRELLARQRQKTEHRTLSMQYRTEEEIEKFDEVNHSAEQK
;
A
#
# COMPACT_ATOMS: atom_id res chain seq x y z
N MET A 1 25.10 -7.36 -7.18
CA MET A 1 24.00 -6.58 -6.59
C MET A 1 24.56 -5.27 -6.07
N SER A 2 24.18 -4.15 -6.70
CA SER A 2 24.63 -2.81 -6.33
C SER A 2 23.97 -2.33 -5.03
N THR A 3 24.53 -1.29 -4.41
CA THR A 3 23.93 -0.61 -3.26
C THR A 3 22.54 -0.05 -3.58
N GLN A 4 22.33 0.41 -4.82
CA GLN A 4 21.04 0.90 -5.32
C GLN A 4 20.01 -0.23 -5.47
N GLU A 5 20.40 -1.40 -5.98
CA GLU A 5 19.53 -2.56 -6.08
C GLU A 5 19.10 -3.07 -4.70
N LYS A 6 20.03 -3.13 -3.74
CA LYS A 6 19.71 -3.47 -2.33
C LYS A 6 18.74 -2.48 -1.69
N ALA A 7 18.89 -1.19 -1.97
CA ALA A 7 17.98 -0.16 -1.45
C ALA A 7 16.57 -0.33 -2.03
N ARG A 8 16.45 -0.56 -3.35
CA ARG A 8 15.17 -0.83 -4.02
C ARG A 8 14.49 -2.08 -3.45
N GLN A 9 15.25 -3.16 -3.26
CA GLN A 9 14.74 -4.40 -2.69
C GLN A 9 14.23 -4.20 -1.24
N ASN A 10 15.00 -3.52 -0.39
CA ASN A 10 14.57 -3.24 0.99
C ASN A 10 13.28 -2.41 1.04
N VAL A 11 13.13 -1.41 0.16
CA VAL A 11 11.90 -0.61 0.09
C VAL A 11 10.71 -1.45 -0.37
N ALA A 12 10.91 -2.34 -1.36
CA ALA A 12 9.88 -3.25 -1.83
C ALA A 12 9.44 -4.23 -0.73
N GLU A 13 10.39 -4.85 -0.04
CA GLU A 13 10.14 -5.77 1.08
C GLU A 13 9.40 -5.07 2.24
N GLN A 14 9.80 -3.84 2.59
CA GLN A 14 9.11 -3.06 3.61
C GLN A 14 7.67 -2.70 3.21
N ARG A 15 7.45 -2.35 1.94
CA ARG A 15 6.09 -2.09 1.40
C ARG A 15 5.23 -3.36 1.50
N GLN A 16 5.77 -4.50 1.07
CA GLN A 16 5.06 -5.78 1.11
C GLN A 16 4.74 -6.20 2.55
N GLN A 17 5.69 -6.10 3.47
CA GLN A 17 5.48 -6.41 4.88
C GLN A 17 4.40 -5.51 5.51
N LYS A 18 4.39 -4.23 5.13
CA LYS A 18 3.36 -3.29 5.59
C LYS A 18 1.97 -3.65 5.06
N GLN A 19 1.86 -4.02 3.79
CA GLN A 19 0.61 -4.50 3.20
C GLN A 19 0.10 -5.76 3.91
N HIS A 20 0.96 -6.77 4.11
CA HIS A 20 0.57 -7.99 4.81
C HIS A 20 0.09 -7.73 6.24
N ARG A 21 0.80 -6.90 7.01
CA ARG A 21 0.35 -6.53 8.36
C ARG A 21 -1.02 -5.86 8.33
N GLN A 22 -1.23 -4.95 7.39
CA GLN A 22 -2.49 -4.23 7.30
C GLN A 22 -3.65 -5.13 6.88
N GLN A 23 -3.43 -6.04 5.92
CA GLN A 23 -4.41 -7.02 5.51
C GLN A 23 -4.76 -7.98 6.65
N SER A 24 -3.76 -8.49 7.37
CA SER A 24 -3.99 -9.38 8.51
C SER A 24 -4.77 -8.69 9.63
N MET A 25 -4.55 -7.40 9.88
CA MET A 25 -5.35 -6.63 10.84
C MET A 25 -6.81 -6.51 10.39
N LEU A 26 -7.06 -6.24 9.11
CA LEU A 26 -8.43 -6.16 8.57
C LEU A 26 -9.16 -7.50 8.69
N GLU A 27 -8.50 -8.60 8.32
CA GLU A 27 -9.06 -9.96 8.42
C GLU A 27 -9.40 -10.32 9.87
N ARG A 28 -8.52 -9.96 10.82
CA ARG A 28 -8.79 -10.16 12.25
C ARG A 28 -9.98 -9.34 12.73
N SER A 29 -10.06 -8.07 12.36
CA SER A 29 -11.19 -7.23 12.72
C SER A 29 -12.51 -7.74 12.12
N GLU A 30 -12.50 -8.27 10.90
CA GLU A 30 -13.69 -8.90 10.32
C GLU A 30 -14.14 -10.16 11.07
N ALA A 31 -13.18 -10.99 11.50
CA ALA A 31 -13.46 -12.16 12.32
C ALA A 31 -14.03 -11.77 13.69
N GLU A 32 -13.42 -10.78 14.36
CA GLU A 32 -13.88 -10.28 15.66
C GLU A 32 -15.29 -9.69 15.57
N VAL A 33 -15.62 -8.99 14.47
CA VAL A 33 -16.97 -8.47 14.22
C VAL A 33 -17.97 -9.60 13.99
N ALA A 34 -17.59 -10.66 13.29
CA ALA A 34 -18.48 -11.81 13.07
C ALA A 34 -18.84 -12.53 14.38
N GLU A 35 -18.01 -12.40 15.42
CA GLU A 35 -18.24 -12.99 16.75
C GLU A 35 -19.13 -12.12 17.67
N THR A 36 -19.44 -10.86 17.30
CA THR A 36 -20.33 -10.02 18.12
C THR A 36 -21.80 -10.42 17.92
N ASN A 37 -22.61 -10.33 18.98
CA ASN A 37 -24.05 -10.66 18.92
C ASN A 37 -24.95 -9.44 18.62
N ASP A 38 -24.37 -8.28 18.32
CA ASP A 38 -25.12 -7.05 18.06
C ASP A 38 -25.06 -6.70 16.57
N ALA A 39 -26.20 -6.84 15.89
CA ALA A 39 -26.32 -6.62 14.44
C ALA A 39 -26.03 -5.16 14.04
N GLU A 40 -26.36 -4.18 14.90
CA GLU A 40 -26.10 -2.76 14.62
C GLU A 40 -24.59 -2.47 14.66
N THR A 41 -23.92 -2.91 15.73
CA THR A 41 -22.45 -2.83 15.83
C THR A 41 -21.76 -3.61 14.69
N GLN A 42 -22.30 -4.76 14.28
CA GLN A 42 -21.74 -5.52 13.15
C GLN A 42 -21.78 -4.74 11.84
N GLU A 43 -22.92 -4.12 11.53
CA GLU A 43 -23.10 -3.38 10.29
C GLU A 43 -22.25 -2.12 10.27
N GLU A 44 -22.24 -1.33 11.36
CA GLU A 44 -21.40 -0.14 11.45
C GLU A 44 -19.92 -0.49 11.32
N THR A 45 -19.47 -1.56 11.99
CA THR A 45 -18.06 -1.97 11.92
C THR A 45 -17.69 -2.49 10.53
N ARG A 46 -18.58 -3.23 9.85
CA ARG A 46 -18.38 -3.65 8.45
C ARG A 46 -18.24 -2.45 7.52
N GLU A 47 -19.08 -1.44 7.68
CA GLU A 47 -18.99 -0.22 6.88
C GLU A 47 -17.66 0.51 7.11
N LEU A 48 -17.24 0.64 8.38
CA LEU A 48 -15.95 1.24 8.72
C LEU A 48 -14.77 0.47 8.13
N LEU A 49 -14.80 -0.86 8.18
CA LEU A 49 -13.76 -1.72 7.59
C LEU A 49 -13.72 -1.60 6.06
N ALA A 50 -14.88 -1.54 5.40
CA ALA A 50 -14.96 -1.32 3.96
C ALA A 50 -14.38 0.05 3.55
N ARG A 51 -14.70 1.12 4.29
CA ARG A 51 -14.11 2.45 4.08
C ARG A 51 -12.60 2.45 4.31
N GLN A 52 -12.13 1.71 5.32
CA GLN A 52 -10.70 1.58 5.62
C GLN A 52 -9.94 0.83 4.52
N ARG A 53 -10.53 -0.24 3.95
CA ARG A 53 -10.00 -0.97 2.79
C ARG A 53 -9.83 -0.03 1.60
N GLN A 54 -10.89 0.68 1.19
CA GLN A 54 -10.84 1.62 0.06
C GLN A 54 -9.80 2.72 0.25
N LYS A 55 -9.74 3.34 1.44
CA LYS A 55 -8.75 4.38 1.74
C LYS A 55 -7.31 3.86 1.62
N THR A 56 -7.10 2.62 2.04
CA THR A 56 -5.78 1.97 2.00
C THR A 56 -5.36 1.65 0.58
N GLU A 57 -6.26 1.09 -0.22
CA GLU A 57 -6.04 0.82 -1.64
C GLU A 57 -5.73 2.11 -2.40
N HIS A 58 -6.56 3.15 -2.22
CA HIS A 58 -6.34 4.45 -2.84
C HIS A 58 -4.96 5.03 -2.47
N ARG A 59 -4.56 4.96 -1.20
CA ARG A 59 -3.25 5.43 -0.75
C ARG A 59 -2.13 4.63 -1.40
N THR A 60 -2.29 3.31 -1.52
CA THR A 60 -1.30 2.41 -2.12
C THR A 60 -1.11 2.74 -3.59
N LEU A 61 -2.20 2.83 -4.36
CA LEU A 61 -2.20 3.21 -5.78
C LEU A 61 -1.60 4.60 -5.98
N SER A 62 -2.01 5.59 -5.18
CA SER A 62 -1.45 6.95 -5.23
C SER A 62 0.06 6.97 -5.01
N MET A 63 0.58 6.14 -4.10
CA MET A 63 2.01 6.02 -3.85
C MET A 63 2.75 5.26 -4.95
N GLN A 64 2.09 4.34 -5.65
CA GLN A 64 2.64 3.65 -6.84
C GLN A 64 2.76 4.62 -8.01
N TYR A 65 1.68 5.33 -8.35
CA TYR A 65 1.69 6.33 -9.42
C TYR A 65 2.74 7.41 -9.21
N ARG A 66 2.87 7.96 -7.99
CA ARG A 66 3.93 8.93 -7.69
C ARG A 66 5.33 8.37 -7.90
N THR A 67 5.57 7.13 -7.49
CA THR A 67 6.89 6.51 -7.73
C THR A 67 7.15 6.23 -9.20
N GLU A 68 6.12 5.89 -9.98
CA GLU A 68 6.24 5.69 -11.43
C GLU A 68 6.55 7.02 -12.13
N GLU A 69 5.82 8.09 -11.82
CA GLU A 69 6.09 9.44 -12.35
C GLU A 69 7.49 9.96 -11.98
N GLU A 70 7.96 9.68 -10.76
CA GLU A 70 9.31 10.07 -10.32
C GLU A 70 10.41 9.31 -11.07
N ILE A 71 10.19 8.02 -11.37
CA ILE A 71 11.12 7.20 -12.16
C ILE A 71 11.15 7.69 -13.61
N GLU A 72 9.98 7.93 -14.22
CA GLU A 72 9.88 8.42 -15.60
C GLU A 72 10.61 9.77 -15.76
N LYS A 73 10.41 10.72 -14.84
CA LYS A 73 11.13 12.00 -14.84
C LYS A 73 12.64 11.83 -14.65
N PHE A 74 13.08 10.88 -13.83
CA PHE A 74 14.51 10.63 -13.61
C PHE A 74 15.16 10.04 -14.88
N ASP A 75 14.46 9.16 -15.58
CA ASP A 75 14.94 8.55 -16.82
C ASP A 75 15.00 9.59 -17.96
N GLU A 76 14.01 10.49 -18.08
CA GLU A 76 14.02 11.61 -19.04
C GLU A 76 15.21 12.56 -18.82
N VAL A 77 15.51 12.90 -17.56
CA VAL A 77 16.63 13.79 -17.21
C VAL A 77 17.97 13.13 -17.53
N ASN A 78 18.14 11.84 -17.25
CA ASN A 78 19.37 11.13 -17.58
C ASN A 78 19.56 10.95 -19.09
N HIS A 79 18.50 10.63 -19.83
CA HIS A 79 18.58 10.53 -21.30
C HIS A 79 18.91 11.86 -21.97
N SER A 80 18.43 12.98 -21.41
CA SER A 80 18.81 14.33 -21.85
C SER A 80 20.26 14.70 -21.49
N ALA A 81 20.84 14.11 -20.45
CA ALA A 81 22.21 14.38 -20.02
C ALA A 81 23.25 13.59 -20.83
N GLU A 82 22.90 12.39 -21.33
CA GLU A 82 23.77 11.56 -22.17
C GLU A 82 23.85 12.01 -23.65
N GLN A 83 22.97 12.92 -24.09
CA GLN A 83 22.95 13.46 -25.46
C GLN A 83 23.69 14.81 -25.65
N LYS A 84 24.47 15.27 -24.66
CA LYS A 84 25.34 16.46 -24.75
C LYS A 84 26.80 16.10 -24.57
#